data_AF-A0A1F8P850-F1
#
_entry.id   AF-A0A1F8P850-F1
#
_cell.length_a   1.000
_cell.length_b   1.000
_cell.length_c   1.000
_cell.angle_alpha   90.00
_cell.angle_beta   90.00
_cell.angle_gamma   90.00
#
_symmetry.space_group_name_H-M   'P 1'
#
loop_
_entity.id
_entity.type
_entity.pdbx_description
1 polymer ?
#
loop_
_entity_poly.entity_id
_entity_poly.type
_entity_poly.pdbx_seq_one_letter_code
_entity_poly.pdbx_strand_id
1 'polypeptide(L)'
;MVRLFDRLNGKKEKDLKVLRDFISVFCREKHSGQAKDVFPVKDERLHDALGDKELRLCVECARLFNHGTAKLLLCPYDPKPMCKKCETHCYAPGYREQIREVMRFSGLYLVKHGRLDLMIHYFF
;
A
#
# COMPACT_ATOMS: atom_id res chain seq x y z
N MET A 1 -17.14 -6.40 -18.49
CA MET A 1 -15.86 -5.68 -18.33
C MET A 1 -15.36 -6.02 -16.93
N VAL A 2 -14.38 -6.94 -16.80
CA VAL A 2 -13.94 -7.46 -15.49
C VAL A 2 -13.46 -6.29 -14.65
N ARG A 3 -14.12 -6.02 -13.51
CA ARG A 3 -13.68 -4.93 -12.64
C ARG A 3 -12.33 -5.33 -12.08
N LEU A 4 -11.36 -4.42 -12.06
CA LEU A 4 -10.00 -4.71 -11.57
C LEU A 4 -10.01 -5.35 -10.17
N PHE A 5 -11.04 -5.02 -9.39
CA PHE A 5 -11.31 -5.43 -8.03
C PHE A 5 -11.96 -6.81 -7.89
N ASP A 6 -12.38 -7.46 -8.98
CA ASP A 6 -12.83 -8.86 -8.98
C ASP A 6 -11.68 -9.85 -8.70
N ARG A 7 -10.44 -9.37 -8.76
CA ARG A 7 -9.21 -10.14 -8.45
C ARG A 7 -8.77 -10.02 -6.99
N LEU A 8 -9.57 -9.37 -6.13
CA LEU A 8 -9.33 -9.30 -4.69
C LEU A 8 -9.44 -10.70 -4.08
N ASN A 9 -8.50 -11.02 -3.20
CA ASN A 9 -8.51 -12.21 -2.36
C ASN A 9 -8.04 -11.81 -0.96
N GLY A 10 -8.27 -12.65 0.05
CA GLY A 10 -7.93 -12.30 1.44
C GLY A 10 -6.45 -11.94 1.65
N LYS A 11 -5.53 -12.49 0.84
CA LYS A 11 -4.10 -12.13 0.88
C LYS A 11 -3.84 -10.73 0.31
N LYS A 12 -4.43 -10.41 -0.84
CA LYS A 12 -4.33 -9.08 -1.47
C LYS A 12 -5.01 -8.01 -0.62
N GLU A 13 -6.10 -8.32 0.07
CA GLU A 13 -6.72 -7.40 1.02
C GLU A 13 -5.78 -7.05 2.18
N LYS A 14 -5.12 -8.05 2.77
CA LYS A 14 -4.08 -7.82 3.80
C LYS A 14 -2.92 -6.99 3.26
N ASP A 15 -2.37 -7.36 2.10
CA ASP A 15 -1.29 -6.62 1.43
C ASP A 15 -1.71 -5.15 1.15
N LEU A 16 -2.97 -4.92 0.79
CA LEU A 16 -3.51 -3.58 0.54
C LEU A 16 -3.63 -2.75 1.83
N LYS A 17 -4.10 -3.36 2.92
CA LYS A 17 -4.14 -2.72 4.26
C LYS A 17 -2.74 -2.31 4.72
N VAL A 18 -1.76 -3.20 4.56
CA VAL A 18 -0.34 -2.91 4.85
C VAL A 18 0.13 -1.72 4.02
N LEU A 19 -0.09 -1.78 2.71
CA LEU A 19 0.34 -0.74 1.78
C LEU A 19 -0.25 0.62 2.17
N ARG A 20 -1.54 0.66 2.50
CA ARG A 20 -2.25 1.85 2.96
C ARG A 20 -1.60 2.42 4.22
N ASP A 21 -1.44 1.61 5.26
CA ASP A 21 -0.94 2.05 6.56
C ASP A 21 0.49 2.58 6.46
N PHE A 22 1.34 1.87 5.72
CA PHE A 22 2.72 2.27 5.53
C PHE A 22 2.84 3.58 4.74
N ILE A 23 2.06 3.74 3.66
CA ILE A 23 2.04 4.99 2.89
C ILE A 23 1.47 6.14 3.73
N SER A 24 0.46 5.88 4.56
CA SER A 24 -0.10 6.89 5.47
C SER A 24 0.92 7.40 6.48
N VAL A 25 1.66 6.49 7.14
CA VAL A 25 2.76 6.86 8.05
C VAL A 25 3.84 7.65 7.31
N PHE A 26 4.26 7.19 6.14
CA PHE A 26 5.29 7.87 5.36
C PHE A 26 4.84 9.29 4.97
N CYS A 27 3.63 9.43 4.42
CA CYS A 27 3.06 10.72 4.03
C CYS A 27 2.91 11.66 5.23
N ARG A 28 2.52 11.13 6.40
CA ARG A 28 2.39 11.93 7.61
C ARG A 28 3.71 12.54 8.05
N GLU A 29 4.76 11.72 8.12
CA GLU A 29 6.02 12.07 8.75
C GLU A 29 7.01 12.74 7.79
N LYS A 30 7.12 12.25 6.55
CA LYS A 30 8.01 12.82 5.54
C LYS A 30 7.41 14.02 4.82
N HIS A 31 6.10 14.01 4.58
CA HIS A 31 5.38 15.05 3.84
C HIS A 31 4.43 15.82 4.75
N SER A 32 4.88 16.19 5.95
CA SER A 32 4.09 16.94 6.93
C SER A 32 3.66 18.33 6.40
N GLY A 33 4.48 18.96 5.54
CA GLY A 33 4.21 20.26 4.95
C GLY A 33 3.45 20.26 3.61
N GLN A 34 3.07 19.09 3.07
CA GLN A 34 2.29 19.03 1.83
C GLN A 34 0.79 19.01 2.11
N ALA A 35 -0.01 19.58 1.20
CA ALA A 35 -1.46 19.46 1.24
C ALA A 35 -1.88 17.99 1.10
N LYS A 36 -2.85 17.57 1.91
CA LYS A 36 -3.36 16.19 1.97
C LYS A 36 -4.86 16.22 1.71
N ASP A 37 -5.25 15.58 0.62
CA ASP A 37 -6.65 15.46 0.23
C ASP A 37 -7.18 14.07 0.55
N VAL A 38 -8.50 13.96 0.62
CA VAL A 38 -9.18 12.68 0.79
C VAL A 38 -8.94 11.84 -0.47
N PHE A 39 -8.37 10.66 -0.30
CA PHE A 39 -8.13 9.74 -1.39
C PHE A 39 -9.48 9.15 -1.87
N PRO A 40 -9.88 9.35 -3.14
CA PRO A 40 -11.18 8.91 -3.62
C PRO A 40 -11.20 7.39 -3.81
N VAL A 41 -11.87 6.68 -2.92
CA VAL A 41 -12.17 5.24 -3.09
C VAL A 41 -13.51 5.12 -3.81
N LYS A 42 -13.49 4.73 -5.09
CA LYS A 42 -14.70 4.63 -5.93
C LYS A 42 -15.37 3.25 -5.89
N ASP A 43 -14.67 2.23 -5.40
CA ASP A 43 -15.16 0.86 -5.39
C ASP A 43 -15.51 0.41 -3.97
N GLU A 44 -16.74 -0.07 -3.79
CA GLU A 44 -17.31 -0.52 -2.52
C GLU A 44 -16.49 -1.66 -1.89
N ARG A 45 -16.05 -2.65 -2.68
CA ARG A 45 -15.15 -3.72 -2.21
C ARG A 45 -13.78 -3.21 -1.76
N LEU A 46 -13.28 -2.13 -2.38
CA LEU A 46 -12.04 -1.51 -1.96
C LEU A 46 -12.26 -0.73 -0.66
N HIS A 47 -13.44 -0.12 -0.49
CA HIS A 47 -13.83 0.53 0.75
C HIS A 47 -13.86 -0.48 1.90
N ASP A 48 -14.47 -1.65 1.72
CA ASP A 48 -14.47 -2.72 2.73
C ASP A 48 -13.06 -3.23 3.05
N ALA A 49 -12.22 -3.41 2.02
CA ALA A 49 -10.84 -3.84 2.18
C ALA A 49 -9.98 -2.79 2.89
N LEU A 50 -10.24 -1.50 2.70
CA LEU A 50 -9.55 -0.42 3.39
C LEU A 50 -10.17 -0.15 4.77
N GLY A 51 -11.43 -0.48 4.99
CA GLY A 51 -12.23 -0.11 6.17
C GLY A 51 -12.65 1.36 6.15
N ASP A 52 -13.56 1.74 7.06
CA ASP A 52 -14.25 3.04 7.13
C ASP A 52 -13.37 4.27 7.42
N LYS A 53 -12.04 4.11 7.39
CA LYS A 53 -11.11 5.17 7.77
C LYS A 53 -10.74 6.00 6.54
N GLU A 54 -11.11 7.28 6.56
CA GLU A 54 -10.70 8.25 5.55
C GLU A 54 -9.17 8.25 5.38
N LEU A 55 -8.72 7.88 4.18
CA LEU A 55 -7.31 7.90 3.81
C LEU A 55 -6.96 9.28 3.25
N ARG A 56 -6.18 10.07 4.00
CA ARG A 56 -5.71 11.39 3.54
C ARG A 56 -4.25 11.31 3.14
N LEU A 57 -3.96 11.60 1.88
CA LEU A 57 -2.61 11.51 1.31
C LEU A 57 -2.30 12.75 0.47
N CYS A 58 -1.02 13.10 0.39
CA CYS A 58 -0.58 14.08 -0.61
C CYS A 58 -0.65 13.47 -2.02
N VAL A 59 -0.58 14.33 -3.04
CA VAL A 59 -0.68 13.93 -4.45
C VAL A 59 0.33 12.82 -4.82
N GLU A 60 1.56 12.90 -4.31
CA GLU A 60 2.61 11.92 -4.58
C GLU A 60 2.30 10.56 -3.96
N CYS A 61 1.95 10.55 -2.68
CA CYS A 61 1.60 9.32 -1.96
C CYS A 61 0.30 8.68 -2.50
N ALA A 62 -0.66 9.50 -2.93
CA ALA A 62 -1.87 9.04 -3.59
C ALA A 62 -1.55 8.34 -4.93
N ARG A 63 -0.64 8.90 -5.75
CA ARG A 63 -0.18 8.26 -6.99
C ARG A 63 0.54 6.94 -6.71
N LEU A 64 1.41 6.91 -5.70
CA LEU A 64 2.13 5.69 -5.30
C LEU A 64 1.17 4.60 -4.82
N PHE A 65 0.17 4.95 -4.01
CA PHE A 65 -0.83 4.02 -3.51
C PHE A 65 -1.71 3.46 -4.64
N ASN A 66 -2.16 4.32 -5.57
CA ASN A 66 -2.89 3.90 -6.77
C ASN A 66 -2.09 2.90 -7.60
N HIS A 67 -0.82 3.21 -7.86
CA HIS A 67 0.05 2.34 -8.65
C HIS A 67 0.29 1.00 -7.94
N GLY A 68 0.61 1.02 -6.65
CA GLY A 68 0.79 -0.21 -5.86
C GLY A 68 -0.47 -1.08 -5.84
N THR A 69 -1.65 -0.47 -5.66
CA THR A 69 -2.96 -1.14 -5.70
C THR A 69 -3.19 -1.81 -7.05
N ALA A 70 -3.00 -1.07 -8.15
CA ALA A 70 -3.15 -1.61 -9.50
C ALA A 70 -2.23 -2.81 -9.74
N LYS A 71 -0.96 -2.72 -9.32
CA LYS A 71 0.02 -3.82 -9.48
C LYS A 71 -0.30 -5.03 -8.61
N LEU A 72 -0.85 -4.82 -7.41
CA LEU A 72 -1.27 -5.90 -6.53
C LEU A 72 -2.47 -6.67 -7.11
N LEU A 73 -3.46 -5.95 -7.65
CA LEU A 73 -4.66 -6.53 -8.25
C LEU A 73 -4.35 -7.27 -9.57
N LEU A 74 -3.49 -6.68 -10.40
CA LEU A 74 -3.10 -7.21 -11.71
C LEU A 74 -2.00 -8.27 -11.66
N CYS A 75 -1.43 -8.56 -10.49
CA CYS A 75 -0.38 -9.56 -10.35
C CYS A 75 -0.85 -10.93 -10.87
N PRO A 76 -0.11 -11.56 -11.82
CA PRO A 76 -0.48 -12.85 -12.38
C PRO A 76 -0.12 -14.04 -11.47
N TYR A 77 0.78 -13.84 -10.51
CA TYR A 77 1.23 -14.90 -9.60
C TYR A 77 0.28 -15.09 -8.42
N ASP A 78 -0.06 -16.34 -8.13
CA ASP A 78 -0.78 -16.76 -6.91
C ASP A 78 -0.16 -18.05 -6.33
N PRO A 79 0.46 -18.02 -5.14
CA PRO A 79 0.66 -16.87 -4.27
C PRO A 79 1.69 -15.88 -4.81
N LYS A 80 1.38 -14.57 -4.76
CA LYS A 80 2.31 -13.50 -5.14
C LYS A 80 3.64 -13.61 -4.38
N PRO A 81 4.80 -13.69 -5.08
CA PRO A 81 6.11 -13.64 -4.43
C PRO A 81 6.40 -12.25 -3.89
N MET A 82 7.35 -12.14 -2.95
CA MET A 82 7.83 -10.83 -2.50
C MET A 82 8.37 -10.03 -3.70
N CYS A 83 8.07 -8.72 -3.79
CA CYS A 83 8.52 -7.87 -4.89
C CYS A 83 10.05 -7.86 -5.11
N LYS A 84 10.84 -8.20 -4.07
CA LYS A 84 12.30 -8.37 -4.15
C LYS A 84 12.72 -9.62 -4.94
N LYS A 85 11.90 -10.69 -4.88
CA LYS A 85 12.15 -12.01 -5.50
C LYS A 85 11.27 -12.27 -6.74
N CYS A 86 10.48 -11.28 -7.18
CA CYS A 86 9.60 -11.42 -8.34
C CYS A 86 10.39 -11.28 -9.64
N GLU A 87 10.24 -12.21 -10.58
CA GLU A 87 11.01 -12.24 -11.83
C GLU A 87 10.62 -11.12 -12.81
N THR A 88 9.34 -10.78 -12.90
CA THR A 88 8.83 -9.82 -13.91
C THR A 88 9.12 -8.35 -13.56
N HIS A 89 9.33 -8.04 -12.28
CA HIS A 89 9.51 -6.66 -11.78
C HIS A 89 8.53 -5.63 -12.41
N CYS A 90 7.23 -5.81 -12.19
CA CYS A 90 6.17 -5.05 -12.85
C CYS A 90 6.01 -3.57 -12.40
N TYR A 91 6.86 -3.07 -11.51
CA TYR A 91 6.85 -1.67 -11.07
C TYR A 91 7.49 -0.77 -12.11
N ALA A 92 6.82 0.33 -12.46
CA ALA A 92 7.42 1.40 -13.26
C ALA A 92 8.71 1.94 -12.59
N PRO A 93 9.70 2.40 -13.39
CA PRO A 93 10.94 2.97 -12.87
C PRO A 93 10.64 4.14 -11.92
N GLY A 94 11.42 4.28 -10.83
CA GLY A 94 11.19 5.26 -9.77
C GLY A 94 10.18 4.82 -8.70
N TYR A 95 9.03 4.27 -9.09
CA TYR A 95 8.01 3.79 -8.12
C TYR A 95 8.53 2.65 -7.25
N ARG A 96 9.46 1.84 -7.78
CA ARG A 96 10.09 0.75 -7.03
C ARG A 96 11.02 1.25 -5.93
N GLU A 97 11.76 2.33 -6.15
CA GLU A 97 12.55 2.96 -5.08
C GLU A 97 11.64 3.58 -4.04
N GLN A 98 10.63 4.34 -4.48
CA GLN A 98 9.68 5.00 -3.58
C GLN A 98 8.98 3.99 -2.66
N ILE A 99 8.49 2.86 -3.20
CA ILE A 99 7.83 1.87 -2.36
C ILE A 99 8.79 1.18 -1.38
N ARG A 100 10.04 0.95 -1.78
CA ARG A 100 11.06 0.42 -0.85
C ARG A 100 11.37 1.41 0.25
N GLU A 101 11.45 2.70 -0.08
CA GLU A 101 11.66 3.75 0.91
C GLU A 101 10.52 3.82 1.91
N VAL A 102 9.26 3.81 1.42
CA VAL A 102 8.06 3.74 2.26
C VAL A 102 8.12 2.53 3.19
N MET A 103 8.38 1.34 2.64
CA MET A 103 8.44 0.10 3.43
C MET A 103 9.53 0.17 4.51
N ARG A 104 10.71 0.68 4.17
CA ARG A 104 11.85 0.81 5.10
C ARG A 104 11.58 1.85 6.18
N PHE A 105 11.10 3.03 5.80
CA PHE A 105 10.85 4.12 6.72
C PHE A 105 9.70 3.79 7.67
N SER A 106 8.54 3.41 7.13
CA SER A 106 7.35 3.15 7.94
C SER A 106 7.51 1.90 8.80
N GLY A 107 8.20 0.87 8.31
CA GLY A 107 8.56 -0.29 9.13
C GLY A 107 9.43 0.12 10.33
N LEU A 108 10.51 0.86 10.10
CA LEU A 108 11.38 1.34 11.18
C LEU A 108 10.66 2.30 12.14
N TYR A 109 9.77 3.14 11.61
CA TYR A 109 8.96 4.06 12.41
C TYR A 109 8.04 3.28 13.36
N LEU A 110 7.34 2.24 12.87
CA LEU A 110 6.46 1.41 13.69
C LEU A 110 7.24 0.68 14.80
N VAL A 111 8.42 0.13 14.49
CA VAL A 111 9.33 -0.46 15.51
C VAL A 111 9.65 0.56 16.60
N LYS A 112 10.09 1.76 16.20
CA LYS A 112 10.53 2.81 17.15
C LYS A 112 9.41 3.30 18.07
N HIS A 113 8.17 3.25 17.62
CA HIS A 113 7.01 3.70 18.39
C HIS A 113 6.32 2.56 19.16
N GLY A 114 6.98 1.41 19.32
CA GLY A 114 6.48 0.29 20.11
C GLY A 114 5.32 -0.47 19.47
N ARG A 115 5.00 -0.21 18.19
CA ARG A 115 3.94 -0.90 17.43
C ARG A 115 4.44 -2.19 16.79
N LEU A 116 5.16 -3.00 17.58
CA LEU A 116 5.69 -4.29 17.17
C LEU A 116 4.57 -5.30 16.87
N ASP A 117 3.42 -5.14 17.54
CA ASP A 117 2.17 -5.87 17.29
C ASP A 117 1.74 -5.79 15.82
N LEU A 118 1.75 -4.59 15.24
CA LEU A 118 1.39 -4.38 13.84
C LEU A 118 2.41 -4.98 12.89
N MET A 119 3.70 -4.92 13.24
CA MET A 119 4.71 -5.57 12.41
C MET A 119 4.57 -7.09 12.43
N ILE A 120 4.37 -7.70 13.60
CA ILE A 120 4.15 -9.15 13.66
C ILE A 120 2.91 -9.53 12.86
N HIS A 121 1.80 -8.79 13.02
CA HIS A 121 0.55 -9.03 12.28
C HIS A 121 0.68 -8.94 10.76
N TYR A 122 1.61 -8.11 10.26
CA TYR A 122 1.79 -7.89 8.83
C TYR A 122 2.87 -8.79 8.20
N PHE A 123 3.78 -9.34 8.99
CA PHE A 123 4.87 -10.18 8.51
C PHE A 123 4.69 -11.68 8.82
N PHE A 124 3.80 -12.06 9.74
CA PHE A 124 3.48 -13.45 10.13
C PHE A 124 1.98 -13.73 10.00
#